data_AF-A0A4U1C8V2-F1
#
_entry.id   AF-A0A4U1C8V2-F1
#
_cell.length_a   1.000
_cell.length_b   1.000
_cell.length_c   1.000
_cell.angle_alpha   90.00
_cell.angle_beta   90.00
_cell.angle_gamma   90.00
#
_symmetry.space_group_name_H-M   'P 1'
#
loop_
_entity.id
_entity.type
_entity.pdbx_description
1 polymer ?
#
loop_
_entity_poly.entity_id
_entity_poly.type
_entity_poly.pdbx_seq_one_letter_code
_entity_poly.pdbx_strand_id
1 'polypeptide(L)'
;MKFINKYIGLVLALTITSILFTSCLKDNETKFEGAVVEMDAAAYNARAAGQIYPLLTRVPGYGRIVFTAAQAASGSFPAVPADPLITRTSGEIKFRVNLVGAQRSTPTTVGYTVVAAGTTAVSGTHYTTGNTVVIPANSSFGEISVQVINSGVVSATPRTLVLELTGAADLPPSQNIKSIGISIAQN
;
A
#
# COMPACT_ATOMS: atom_id res chain seq x y z
N MET A 1 -15.47 -63.22 -36.13
CA MET A 1 -16.28 -62.22 -35.41
C MET A 1 -15.75 -61.83 -34.01
N LYS A 2 -14.68 -62.44 -33.46
CA LYS A 2 -14.14 -62.11 -32.12
C LYS A 2 -13.20 -60.88 -32.06
N PHE A 3 -12.62 -60.46 -33.18
CA PHE A 3 -11.65 -59.35 -33.20
C PHE A 3 -12.31 -57.96 -33.13
N ILE A 4 -13.50 -57.78 -33.70
CA ILE A 4 -14.22 -56.48 -33.75
C ILE A 4 -14.69 -56.03 -32.36
N ASN A 5 -15.16 -56.96 -31.50
CA ASN A 5 -15.59 -56.64 -30.13
C ASN A 5 -14.46 -56.12 -29.23
N LYS A 6 -13.21 -56.53 -29.49
CA LYS A 6 -12.06 -56.14 -28.65
C LYS A 6 -11.64 -54.68 -28.91
N TYR A 7 -11.76 -54.21 -30.15
CA TYR A 7 -11.50 -52.82 -30.52
C TYR A 7 -12.65 -51.89 -30.16
N ILE A 8 -13.91 -52.37 -30.21
CA ILE A 8 -15.07 -51.60 -29.73
C ILE A 8 -14.95 -51.31 -28.24
N GLY A 9 -14.54 -52.30 -27.43
CA GLY A 9 -14.29 -52.09 -26.00
C GLY A 9 -13.17 -51.09 -25.71
N LEU A 10 -12.09 -51.12 -26.50
CA LEU A 10 -10.95 -50.20 -26.37
C LEU A 10 -11.31 -48.77 -26.80
N VAL A 11 -12.04 -48.61 -27.91
CA VAL A 11 -12.49 -47.30 -28.42
C VAL A 11 -13.53 -46.69 -27.48
N LEU A 12 -14.44 -47.50 -26.92
CA LEU A 12 -15.41 -47.06 -25.93
C LEU A 12 -14.73 -46.67 -24.60
N ALA A 13 -13.69 -47.39 -24.18
CA ALA A 13 -12.89 -47.02 -23.01
C ALA A 13 -12.13 -45.70 -23.25
N LEU A 14 -11.54 -45.49 -24.43
CA LEU A 14 -10.80 -44.26 -24.75
C LEU A 14 -11.71 -43.02 -24.82
N THR A 15 -12.93 -43.16 -25.37
CA THR A 15 -13.93 -42.09 -25.43
C THR A 15 -14.53 -41.78 -24.07
N ILE A 16 -14.79 -42.78 -23.23
CA ILE A 16 -15.27 -42.55 -21.86
C ILE A 16 -14.19 -41.86 -21.00
N THR A 17 -12.92 -42.25 -21.15
CA THR A 17 -11.81 -41.67 -20.38
C THR A 17 -11.56 -40.19 -20.76
N SER A 18 -11.82 -39.80 -22.01
CA SER A 18 -11.70 -38.40 -22.47
C SER A 18 -12.88 -37.51 -22.04
N ILE A 19 -14.06 -38.08 -21.76
CA ILE A 19 -15.21 -37.36 -21.21
C ILE A 19 -15.09 -37.18 -19.68
N LEU A 20 -14.36 -38.05 -18.99
CA LEU A 20 -14.17 -37.99 -17.53
C LEU A 20 -13.11 -36.97 -17.07
N PHE A 21 -12.35 -36.38 -17.98
CA PHE A 21 -11.42 -35.27 -17.69
C PHE A 21 -12.01 -33.89 -18.00
N THR A 22 -13.33 -33.72 -18.02
CA THR A 22 -13.92 -32.38 -17.90
C THR A 22 -13.74 -31.91 -16.46
N SER A 23 -12.51 -31.58 -16.09
CA SER A 23 -12.29 -30.72 -14.94
C SER A 23 -13.12 -29.47 -15.19
N CYS A 24 -14.18 -29.27 -14.40
CA CYS A 24 -14.76 -27.96 -14.20
C CYS A 24 -13.67 -27.07 -13.59
N LEU A 25 -12.75 -26.58 -14.42
CA LEU A 25 -12.15 -25.28 -14.20
C LEU A 25 -13.34 -24.33 -14.24
N LYS A 26 -13.93 -24.09 -13.08
CA LYS A 26 -14.76 -22.92 -12.88
C LYS A 26 -13.84 -21.78 -13.24
N ASP A 27 -14.05 -21.23 -14.42
CA ASP A 27 -13.52 -19.95 -14.84
C ASP A 27 -14.26 -18.90 -14.00
N ASN A 28 -14.04 -18.98 -12.69
CA ASN A 28 -14.41 -17.94 -11.78
C ASN A 28 -13.33 -16.90 -12.01
N GLU A 29 -13.48 -16.12 -13.09
CA GLU A 29 -12.72 -14.90 -13.29
C GLU A 29 -12.70 -14.23 -11.92
N THR A 30 -11.51 -14.12 -11.32
CA THR A 30 -11.33 -13.29 -10.13
C THR A 30 -11.49 -11.87 -10.61
N LYS A 31 -12.74 -11.44 -10.76
CA LYS A 31 -13.07 -10.05 -10.99
C LYS A 31 -12.68 -9.35 -9.70
N PHE A 32 -11.67 -8.50 -9.79
CA PHE A 32 -11.41 -7.53 -8.72
C PHE A 32 -12.68 -6.69 -8.60
N GLU A 33 -13.47 -6.93 -7.56
CA GLU A 33 -14.66 -6.15 -7.29
C GLU A 33 -14.25 -4.86 -6.59
N GLY A 34 -14.23 -3.78 -7.36
CA GLY A 34 -13.96 -2.43 -6.89
C GLY A 34 -12.48 -2.05 -6.90
N ALA A 35 -12.20 -0.86 -7.41
CA ALA A 35 -10.91 -0.21 -7.19
C ALA A 35 -10.88 0.39 -5.78
N VAL A 36 -9.72 0.37 -5.13
CA VAL A 36 -9.52 1.00 -3.81
C VAL A 36 -8.26 1.85 -3.80
N VAL A 37 -8.14 2.70 -2.78
CA VAL A 37 -6.91 3.43 -2.49
C VAL A 37 -6.26 3.00 -1.18
N GLU A 38 -4.94 2.90 -1.19
CA GLU A 38 -4.16 2.37 -0.08
C GLU A 38 -2.93 3.23 0.19
N MET A 39 -2.57 3.37 1.46
CA MET A 39 -1.29 3.95 1.85
C MET A 39 -0.19 2.93 1.62
N ASP A 40 0.77 3.23 0.75
CA ASP A 40 1.86 2.31 0.40
C ASP A 40 2.62 1.82 1.64
N ALA A 41 2.96 2.77 2.52
CA ALA A 41 3.66 2.46 3.75
C ALA A 41 2.83 1.58 4.71
N ALA A 42 1.50 1.62 4.67
CA ALA A 42 0.67 0.73 5.46
C ALA A 42 0.65 -0.71 4.94
N ALA A 43 0.88 -0.91 3.64
CA ALA A 43 0.92 -2.25 3.04
C ALA A 43 2.22 -2.99 3.42
N TYR A 44 3.32 -2.24 3.52
CA TYR A 44 4.65 -2.81 3.70
C TYR A 44 5.13 -2.84 5.16
N ASN A 45 4.56 -2.03 6.05
CA ASN A 45 5.05 -1.91 7.42
C ASN A 45 4.09 -2.51 8.45
N ALA A 46 4.66 -3.15 9.46
CA ALA A 46 3.88 -3.71 10.57
C ALA A 46 3.18 -2.61 11.37
N ARG A 47 1.97 -2.92 11.85
CA ARG A 47 1.21 -2.04 12.74
C ARG A 47 1.97 -1.83 14.05
N ALA A 48 1.92 -0.61 14.57
CA ALA A 48 2.47 -0.33 15.89
C ALA A 48 1.64 -1.02 16.98
N ALA A 49 2.26 -1.35 18.12
CA ALA A 49 1.57 -1.99 19.24
C ALA A 49 0.35 -1.16 19.68
N GLY A 50 -0.82 -1.79 19.75
CA GLY A 50 -2.08 -1.15 20.12
C GLY A 50 -2.67 -0.21 19.06
N GLN A 51 -2.12 -0.17 17.84
CA GLN A 51 -2.61 0.65 16.74
C GLN A 51 -3.10 -0.21 15.57
N ILE A 52 -4.00 0.35 14.76
CA ILE A 52 -4.48 -0.27 13.51
C ILE A 52 -3.66 0.16 12.28
N TYR A 53 -2.61 0.95 12.50
CA TYR A 53 -1.74 1.52 11.47
C TYR A 53 -0.26 1.37 11.88
N PRO A 54 0.69 1.40 10.92
CA PRO A 54 2.12 1.50 11.26
C PRO A 54 2.45 2.90 11.80
N LEU A 55 3.38 2.97 12.76
CA LEU A 55 3.97 4.23 13.20
C LEU A 55 5.37 4.37 12.60
N LEU A 56 5.51 5.24 11.61
CA LEU A 56 6.74 5.45 10.86
C LEU A 56 7.64 6.44 11.59
N THR A 57 8.89 6.05 11.84
CA THR A 57 9.95 6.94 12.38
C THR A 57 10.98 7.35 11.32
N ARG A 58 10.84 6.78 10.12
CA ARG A 58 11.70 7.01 8.94
C ARG A 58 10.81 7.15 7.71
N VAL A 59 11.32 7.82 6.69
CA VAL A 59 10.61 7.94 5.41
C VAL A 59 10.86 6.66 4.60
N PRO A 60 9.85 5.78 4.41
CA PRO A 60 10.05 4.56 3.65
C PRO A 60 10.39 4.87 2.20
N GLY A 61 11.30 4.12 1.61
CA GLY A 61 11.46 4.14 0.15
C GLY A 61 10.25 3.52 -0.56
N TYR A 62 10.08 3.89 -1.82
CA TYR A 62 8.99 3.41 -2.66
C TYR A 62 8.93 1.87 -2.73
N GLY A 63 7.75 1.30 -2.51
CA GLY A 63 7.50 -0.14 -2.73
C GLY A 63 8.31 -1.07 -1.83
N ARG A 64 8.77 -0.58 -0.68
CA ARG A 64 9.53 -1.39 0.30
C ARG A 64 9.19 -1.02 1.74
N ILE A 65 9.55 -1.91 2.65
CA ILE A 65 9.44 -1.70 4.09
C ILE A 65 10.44 -0.65 4.58
N VAL A 66 10.21 -0.09 5.76
CA VAL A 66 11.17 0.82 6.44
C VAL A 66 12.43 0.05 6.85
N PHE A 67 13.59 0.58 6.46
CA PHE A 67 14.89 0.06 6.88
C PHE A 67 15.50 0.90 8.00
N THR A 68 15.65 0.29 9.17
CA THR A 68 16.28 0.91 10.34
C THR A 68 17.81 0.80 10.33
N ALA A 69 18.35 -0.10 9.52
CA ALA A 69 19.77 -0.31 9.29
C ALA A 69 20.04 -0.50 7.79
N ALA A 70 21.25 -0.19 7.34
CA ALA A 70 21.65 -0.44 5.96
C ALA A 70 21.70 -1.95 5.70
N GLN A 71 21.14 -2.38 4.58
CA GLN A 71 21.31 -3.74 4.08
C GLN A 71 22.56 -3.79 3.22
N ALA A 72 23.47 -4.70 3.54
CA ALA A 72 24.63 -4.97 2.70
C ALA A 72 24.18 -5.52 1.33
N ALA A 73 25.00 -5.30 0.31
CA ALA A 73 24.79 -5.94 -0.99
C ALA A 73 24.78 -7.47 -0.83
N SER A 74 23.88 -8.16 -1.52
CA SER A 74 23.86 -9.63 -1.56
C SER A 74 23.77 -10.12 -3.00
N GLY A 75 24.85 -10.75 -3.48
CA GLY A 75 24.95 -11.17 -4.88
C GLY A 75 24.77 -9.99 -5.85
N SER A 76 23.78 -10.08 -6.72
CA SER A 76 23.43 -9.04 -7.71
C SER A 76 22.57 -7.90 -7.15
N PHE A 77 22.17 -7.95 -5.87
CA PHE A 77 21.41 -6.87 -5.25
C PHE A 77 22.36 -5.83 -4.63
N PRO A 78 22.24 -4.54 -5.02
CA PRO A 78 23.09 -3.49 -4.47
C PRO A 78 22.82 -3.27 -2.97
N ALA A 79 23.79 -2.66 -2.28
CA ALA A 79 23.60 -2.25 -0.90
C ALA A 79 22.50 -1.19 -0.82
N VAL A 80 21.69 -1.26 0.23
CA VAL A 80 20.55 -0.37 0.41
C VAL A 80 20.71 0.39 1.73
N PRO A 81 20.79 1.73 1.73
CA PRO A 81 20.96 2.49 2.95
C PRO A 81 19.72 2.41 3.86
N ALA A 82 19.93 2.69 5.14
CA ALA A 82 18.84 2.93 6.08
C ALA A 82 18.01 4.14 5.61
N ASP A 83 16.71 4.09 5.82
CA ASP A 83 15.82 5.19 5.49
C ASP A 83 16.10 6.41 6.40
N PRO A 84 15.98 7.65 5.91
CA PRO A 84 16.22 8.83 6.74
C PRO A 84 15.20 8.92 7.88
N LEU A 85 15.67 9.32 9.06
CA LEU A 85 14.79 9.60 10.20
C LEU A 85 13.86 10.78 9.90
N ILE A 86 12.65 10.70 10.43
CA ILE A 86 11.72 11.83 10.42
C ILE A 86 11.98 12.67 11.67
N THR A 87 12.52 13.86 11.46
CA THR A 87 12.84 14.82 12.51
C THR A 87 12.21 16.16 12.17
N ARG A 88 12.20 17.09 13.12
CA ARG A 88 11.77 18.49 12.93
C ARG A 88 12.53 19.24 11.82
N THR A 89 13.59 18.66 11.27
CA THR A 89 14.37 19.24 10.16
C THR A 89 14.21 18.48 8.84
N SER A 90 13.33 17.49 8.75
CA SER A 90 13.15 16.68 7.54
C SER A 90 12.63 17.47 6.33
N GLY A 91 11.98 18.62 6.55
CA GLY A 91 11.39 19.40 5.46
C GLY A 91 10.20 18.68 4.82
N GLU A 92 10.09 18.75 3.50
CA GLU A 92 9.04 18.05 2.76
C GLU A 92 9.30 16.54 2.74
N ILE A 93 8.34 15.77 3.22
CA ILE A 93 8.31 14.31 3.11
C ILE A 93 7.05 13.89 2.35
N LYS A 94 7.16 12.81 1.57
CA LYS A 94 6.08 12.34 0.70
C LYS A 94 5.71 10.90 1.01
N PHE A 95 4.40 10.64 1.02
CA PHE A 95 3.85 9.30 1.22
C PHE A 95 3.00 8.92 0.03
N ARG A 96 3.32 7.77 -0.55
CA ARG A 96 2.62 7.26 -1.72
C ARG A 96 1.25 6.71 -1.36
N VAL A 97 0.26 7.07 -2.17
CA VAL A 97 -1.07 6.49 -2.19
C VAL A 97 -1.22 5.71 -3.49
N ASN A 98 -1.53 4.42 -3.37
CA ASN A 98 -1.71 3.52 -4.50
C ASN A 98 -3.20 3.48 -4.90
N LEU A 99 -3.46 3.51 -6.20
CA LEU A 99 -4.70 3.06 -6.81
C LEU A 99 -4.57 1.56 -7.09
N VAL A 100 -5.29 0.75 -6.34
CA VAL A 100 -5.39 -0.69 -6.55
C VAL A 100 -6.62 -0.95 -7.41
N GLY A 101 -6.38 -1.17 -8.70
CA GLY A 101 -7.42 -1.33 -9.71
C GLY A 101 -6.95 -0.84 -11.09
N ALA A 102 -7.89 -0.74 -12.03
CA ALA A 102 -7.59 -0.19 -13.35
C ALA A 102 -7.18 1.28 -13.25
N GLN A 103 -6.11 1.66 -13.96
CA GLN A 103 -5.73 3.06 -14.11
C GLN A 103 -6.85 3.85 -14.79
N ARG A 104 -6.97 5.12 -14.44
CA ARG A 104 -7.99 6.01 -15.01
C ARG A 104 -7.36 6.92 -16.06
N SER A 105 -8.09 7.19 -17.14
CA SER A 105 -7.65 8.11 -18.20
C SER A 105 -7.72 9.59 -17.79
N THR A 106 -8.27 9.90 -16.62
CA THR A 106 -8.36 11.24 -16.04
C THR A 106 -7.73 11.27 -14.65
N PRO A 107 -7.21 12.44 -14.20
CA PRO A 107 -6.71 12.59 -12.84
C PRO A 107 -7.81 12.31 -11.81
N THR A 108 -7.45 11.61 -10.74
CA THR A 108 -8.37 11.26 -9.65
C THR A 108 -7.96 11.94 -8.37
N THR A 109 -8.84 12.75 -7.81
CA THR A 109 -8.64 13.40 -6.51
C THR A 109 -9.15 12.49 -5.40
N VAL A 110 -8.26 12.14 -4.48
CA VAL A 110 -8.53 11.27 -3.33
C VAL A 110 -8.42 12.09 -2.07
N GLY A 111 -9.44 12.03 -1.21
CA GLY A 111 -9.44 12.69 0.08
C GLY A 111 -8.62 11.96 1.14
N TYR A 112 -8.07 12.73 2.07
CA TYR A 112 -7.51 12.24 3.33
C TYR A 112 -7.74 13.26 4.44
N THR A 113 -7.61 12.80 5.68
CA THR A 113 -7.78 13.62 6.87
C THR A 113 -6.69 13.35 7.91
N VAL A 114 -6.52 14.30 8.81
CA VAL A 114 -5.74 14.13 10.03
C VAL A 114 -6.66 13.51 11.09
N VAL A 115 -6.27 12.36 11.63
CA VAL A 115 -7.03 11.70 12.70
C VAL A 115 -6.63 12.30 14.04
N ALA A 116 -7.53 13.08 14.65
CA ALA A 116 -7.28 13.76 15.92
C ALA A 116 -6.98 12.77 17.06
N ALA A 117 -7.73 11.66 17.11
CA ALA A 117 -7.50 10.57 18.06
C ALA A 117 -6.22 9.80 17.67
N GLY A 118 -5.07 10.29 18.15
CA GLY A 118 -3.74 9.73 17.86
C GLY A 118 -2.73 10.77 17.38
N THR A 119 -3.19 11.96 17.01
CA THR A 119 -2.32 13.07 16.61
C THR A 119 -1.97 13.94 17.82
N THR A 120 -0.68 14.02 18.15
CA THR A 120 -0.11 14.96 19.14
C THR A 120 0.69 16.09 18.49
N ALA A 121 0.97 15.97 17.19
CA ALA A 121 1.49 17.05 16.37
C ALA A 121 0.40 18.11 16.15
N VAL A 122 0.84 19.36 15.97
CA VAL A 122 -0.03 20.53 15.83
C VAL A 122 0.21 21.13 14.45
N SER A 123 -0.85 21.29 13.66
CA SER A 123 -0.79 21.92 12.34
C SER A 123 -0.26 23.36 12.45
N GLY A 124 0.60 23.77 11.53
CA GLY A 124 1.28 25.07 11.53
C GLY A 124 2.49 25.17 12.48
N THR A 125 2.60 24.30 13.48
CA THR A 125 3.76 24.25 14.40
C THR A 125 4.71 23.12 14.08
N HIS A 126 4.17 21.92 13.85
CA HIS A 126 4.96 20.71 13.64
C HIS A 126 4.89 20.23 12.20
N TYR A 127 3.78 20.52 11.50
CA TYR A 127 3.58 20.14 10.11
C TYR A 127 2.58 21.07 9.41
N THR A 128 2.63 21.09 8.08
CA THR A 128 1.48 21.45 7.22
C THR A 128 1.26 20.33 6.20
N THR A 129 0.01 20.14 5.79
CA THR A 129 -0.39 19.18 4.75
C THR A 129 -1.73 19.62 4.16
N GLY A 130 -2.10 19.04 3.02
CA GLY A 130 -3.41 19.28 2.41
C GLY A 130 -4.49 18.38 3.01
N ASN A 131 -5.53 18.16 2.23
CA ASN A 131 -6.62 17.21 2.52
C ASN A 131 -6.97 16.32 1.32
N THR A 132 -6.22 16.48 0.22
CA THR A 132 -6.41 15.72 -1.01
C THR A 132 -5.08 15.39 -1.66
N VAL A 133 -5.03 14.26 -2.34
CA VAL A 133 -3.93 13.84 -3.20
C VAL A 133 -4.49 13.58 -4.60
N VAL A 134 -3.72 13.96 -5.61
CA VAL A 134 -4.08 13.70 -7.01
C VAL A 134 -3.29 12.50 -7.50
N ILE A 135 -4.00 11.47 -7.96
CA ILE A 135 -3.45 10.39 -8.77
C ILE A 135 -3.56 10.84 -10.23
N PRO A 136 -2.45 11.09 -10.95
CA PRO A 136 -2.51 11.55 -12.34
C PRO A 136 -3.22 10.56 -13.26
N ALA A 137 -3.69 11.05 -14.40
CA ALA A 137 -4.20 10.18 -15.47
C ALA A 137 -3.13 9.15 -15.87
N ASN A 138 -3.56 7.92 -16.14
CA ASN A 138 -2.71 6.78 -16.51
C ASN A 138 -1.61 6.48 -15.48
N SER A 139 -1.86 6.82 -14.21
CA SER A 139 -1.02 6.47 -13.07
C SER A 139 -1.77 5.56 -12.11
N SER A 140 -1.02 4.70 -11.42
CA SER A 140 -1.52 3.89 -10.30
C SER A 140 -1.15 4.47 -8.95
N PHE A 141 -0.59 5.69 -8.89
CA PHE A 141 -0.22 6.30 -7.62
C PHE A 141 -0.18 7.83 -7.67
N GLY A 142 -0.33 8.43 -6.49
CA GLY A 142 -0.09 9.83 -6.19
C GLY A 142 0.67 9.96 -4.87
N GLU A 143 1.07 11.18 -4.50
CA GLU A 143 1.85 11.43 -3.28
C GLU A 143 1.19 12.46 -2.38
N ILE A 144 0.94 12.09 -1.14
CA ILE A 144 0.61 13.04 -0.07
C ILE A 144 1.89 13.75 0.33
N SER A 145 1.90 15.08 0.25
CA SER A 145 2.98 15.91 0.77
C SER A 145 2.69 16.34 2.21
N VAL A 146 3.65 16.10 3.09
CA VAL A 146 3.68 16.60 4.46
C VAL A 146 4.92 17.46 4.60
N GLN A 147 4.72 18.75 4.82
CA GLN A 147 5.81 19.65 5.16
C GLN A 147 6.05 19.58 6.66
N VAL A 148 7.17 19.01 7.08
CA VAL A 148 7.60 19.06 8.48
C VAL A 148 8.15 20.44 8.79
N ILE A 149 7.72 21.02 9.91
CA ILE A 149 8.09 22.36 10.35
C ILE A 149 9.02 22.24 11.56
N ASN A 150 10.14 22.97 11.52
CA ASN A 150 10.98 23.14 12.70
C ASN A 150 10.30 24.13 13.65
N SER A 151 9.82 23.64 14.78
CA SER A 151 9.18 24.46 15.81
C SER A 151 10.15 25.44 16.51
N GLY A 152 11.46 25.31 16.29
CA GLY A 152 12.51 26.07 16.97
C GLY A 152 12.81 25.60 18.40
N VAL A 153 11.96 24.75 18.97
CA VAL A 153 12.11 24.21 20.33
C VAL A 153 12.51 22.74 20.25
N VAL A 154 13.64 22.42 20.88
CA VAL A 154 14.12 21.05 21.02
C VAL A 154 13.32 20.33 22.11
N SER A 155 12.91 19.09 21.85
CA SER A 155 12.28 18.23 22.86
C SER A 155 12.67 16.76 22.67
N ALA A 156 12.81 16.04 23.78
CA ALA A 156 12.97 14.58 23.76
C ALA A 156 11.66 13.84 23.41
N THR A 157 10.51 14.53 23.42
CA THR A 157 9.21 13.92 23.14
C THR A 157 8.86 14.04 21.65
N PRO A 158 8.71 12.94 20.90
CA PRO A 158 8.27 12.98 19.51
C PRO A 158 6.83 13.47 19.38
N ARG A 159 6.49 14.03 18.22
CA ARG A 159 5.15 14.49 17.87
C ARG A 159 4.56 13.57 16.83
N THR A 160 3.38 13.02 17.11
CA THR A 160 2.73 12.03 16.25
C THR A 160 1.71 12.72 15.36
N LEU A 161 1.77 12.48 14.05
CA LEU A 161 0.75 12.85 13.07
C LEU A 161 0.13 11.57 12.53
N VAL A 162 -1.21 11.50 12.49
CA VAL A 162 -1.92 10.36 11.91
C VAL A 162 -2.71 10.83 10.70
N LEU A 163 -2.48 10.17 9.57
CA LEU A 163 -3.19 10.42 8.31
C LEU A 163 -4.06 9.21 7.97
N GLU A 164 -5.29 9.47 7.52
CA GLU A 164 -6.22 8.45 7.06
C GLU A 164 -6.84 8.86 5.72
N LEU A 165 -6.82 7.94 4.74
CA LEU A 165 -7.53 8.11 3.47
C LEU A 165 -9.03 8.08 3.71
N THR A 166 -9.74 9.05 3.12
CA THR A 166 -11.20 9.06 3.06
C THR A 166 -11.73 8.61 1.69
N GLY A 167 -10.86 8.52 0.69
CA GLY A 167 -11.20 8.01 -0.65
C GLY A 167 -11.82 9.06 -1.58
N ALA A 168 -12.47 8.58 -2.63
CA ALA A 168 -13.35 9.34 -3.51
C ALA A 168 -14.69 8.61 -3.69
N ALA A 169 -15.65 9.21 -4.38
CA ALA A 169 -17.02 8.70 -4.50
C ALA A 169 -17.11 7.24 -5.01
N ASP A 170 -16.29 6.88 -6.00
CA ASP A 170 -16.23 5.55 -6.62
C ASP A 170 -14.90 4.84 -6.34
N LEU A 171 -14.13 5.35 -5.37
CA LEU A 171 -12.80 4.87 -5.03
C LEU A 171 -12.61 4.88 -3.51
N PRO A 172 -13.23 3.93 -2.79
CA PRO A 172 -13.15 3.89 -1.35
C PRO A 172 -11.73 3.55 -0.87
N PRO A 173 -11.38 3.94 0.36
CA PRO A 173 -10.12 3.53 0.96
C PRO A 173 -10.17 2.06 1.39
N SER A 174 -9.03 1.37 1.29
CA SER A 174 -8.89 0.00 1.79
C SER A 174 -8.99 -0.04 3.31
N GLN A 175 -9.89 -0.87 3.84
CA GLN A 175 -10.21 -0.88 5.28
C GLN A 175 -9.00 -1.17 6.17
N ASN A 176 -8.03 -1.93 5.67
CA ASN A 176 -6.88 -2.37 6.45
C ASN A 176 -5.61 -1.53 6.26
N ILE A 177 -5.56 -0.72 5.20
CA ILE A 177 -4.33 -0.10 4.66
C ILE A 177 -4.54 1.41 4.39
N LYS A 178 -5.58 2.01 4.99
CA LYS A 178 -5.93 3.42 4.76
C LYS A 178 -5.19 4.44 5.63
N SER A 179 -4.50 4.01 6.68
CA SER A 179 -3.96 4.92 7.69
C SER A 179 -2.50 4.66 7.99
N ILE A 180 -1.76 5.75 8.24
CA ILE A 180 -0.37 5.73 8.70
C ILE A 180 -0.18 6.73 9.85
N GLY A 181 0.66 6.36 10.81
CA GLY A 181 1.20 7.27 11.81
C GLY A 181 2.61 7.71 11.43
N ILE A 182 2.95 8.95 11.74
CA ILE A 182 4.27 9.55 11.52
C ILE A 182 4.75 10.08 12.85
N SER A 183 5.88 9.57 13.34
CA SER A 183 6.53 10.05 14.56
C SER A 183 7.65 11.02 14.20
N ILE A 184 7.43 12.30 14.43
CA ILE A 184 8.38 13.38 14.15
C ILE A 184 9.25 13.62 15.39
N ALA A 185 10.51 13.22 15.32
CA ALA A 185 11.45 13.50 16.41
C ALA A 185 11.69 15.02 16.55
N GLN A 186 11.68 15.51 17.79
CA GLN A 186 11.81 16.94 18.11
C GLN A 186 13.20 17.32 18.63
N ASN A 187 14.16 16.40 18.62
CA ASN A 187 15.54 16.67 18.99
C ASN A 187 16.30 17.42 17.88
#